data_AF-A0A449AV98-F1
#
_entry.id   AF-A0A449AV98-F1
#
_cell.length_a   1.000
_cell.length_b   1.000
_cell.length_c   1.000
_cell.angle_alpha   90.00
_cell.angle_beta   90.00
_cell.angle_gamma   90.00
#
_symmetry.space_group_name_H-M   'P 1'
#
loop_
_entity.id
_entity.type
_entity.pdbx_description
1 polymer ?
#
loop_
_entity_poly.entity_id
_entity_poly.type
_entity_poly.pdbx_seq_one_letter_code
_entity_poly.pdbx_strand_id
1 'polypeptide(L)'
;MNNNKLIKALNKKVQNDNLKLKLCKISDALISALIAVINISIITIAIITLVKLINYRNIHKNEVDNSSFVILVVLTVLILTSFFITIVLAIYKHNTRQNEYKKIYNTLRYLEVKYDSGEIDENQLNKYVNQLWEKANSKTKIVITQIIKDQITSGGK
;
A
#
# COMPACT_ATOMS: atom_id res chain seq x y z
N MET A 1 -15.30 -30.72 6.40
CA MET A 1 -15.87 -29.99 5.23
C MET A 1 -16.66 -28.78 5.74
N ASN A 2 -15.97 -27.80 6.35
CA ASN A 2 -16.58 -26.66 7.07
C ASN A 2 -15.98 -25.28 6.70
N ASN A 3 -14.95 -25.24 5.83
CA ASN A 3 -14.27 -24.03 5.30
C ASN A 3 -15.21 -22.95 4.77
N ASN A 4 -16.46 -23.29 4.48
CA ASN A 4 -17.42 -22.40 3.86
C ASN A 4 -18.07 -21.42 4.84
N LYS A 5 -18.21 -21.73 6.15
CA LYS A 5 -19.04 -20.89 7.05
C LYS A 5 -18.35 -19.59 7.47
N LEU A 6 -17.10 -19.65 7.93
CA LEU A 6 -16.33 -18.45 8.32
C LEU A 6 -16.12 -17.52 7.11
N ILE A 7 -15.72 -18.09 5.97
CA ILE A 7 -15.57 -17.36 4.71
C ILE A 7 -16.91 -16.75 4.29
N LYS A 8 -18.04 -17.47 4.40
CA LYS A 8 -19.36 -16.91 4.08
C LYS A 8 -19.77 -15.76 5.01
N ALA A 9 -19.55 -15.88 6.32
CA ALA A 9 -19.88 -14.84 7.28
C ALA A 9 -19.08 -13.55 7.02
N LEU A 10 -17.78 -13.70 6.74
CA LEU A 10 -16.91 -12.60 6.35
C LEU A 10 -17.27 -12.03 4.97
N ASN A 11 -17.57 -12.87 3.98
CA ASN A 11 -17.97 -12.44 2.64
C ASN A 11 -19.28 -11.63 2.67
N LYS A 12 -20.24 -12.01 3.53
CA LYS A 12 -21.48 -11.23 3.71
C LYS A 12 -21.21 -9.82 4.23
N LYS A 13 -20.25 -9.67 5.16
CA LYS A 13 -19.82 -8.34 5.64
C LYS A 13 -19.08 -7.54 4.57
N VAL A 14 -18.21 -8.19 3.79
CA VAL A 14 -17.53 -7.58 2.64
C VAL A 14 -18.55 -7.07 1.62
N GLN A 15 -19.59 -7.84 1.32
CA GLN A 15 -20.65 -7.43 0.40
C GLN A 15 -21.41 -6.20 0.90
N ASN A 16 -21.72 -6.13 2.20
CA ASN A 16 -22.35 -4.95 2.80
C ASN A 16 -21.48 -3.69 2.70
N ASP A 17 -20.15 -3.82 2.87
CA ASP A 17 -19.21 -2.70 2.83
C ASP A 17 -18.59 -2.49 1.43
N ASN A 18 -19.02 -3.22 0.40
CA ASN A 18 -18.30 -3.35 -0.88
C ASN A 18 -18.13 -2.01 -1.61
N LEU A 19 -19.18 -1.18 -1.68
CA LEU A 19 -19.10 0.13 -2.34
C LEU A 19 -18.06 1.04 -1.67
N LYS A 20 -18.06 1.10 -0.33
CA LYS A 20 -17.08 1.90 0.44
C LYS A 20 -15.66 1.38 0.22
N LEU A 21 -15.47 0.06 0.28
CA LEU A 21 -14.16 -0.56 0.08
C LEU A 21 -13.64 -0.38 -1.36
N LYS A 22 -14.52 -0.44 -2.36
CA LYS A 22 -14.19 -0.22 -3.76
C LYS A 22 -13.76 1.23 -4.01
N LEU A 23 -14.49 2.19 -3.46
CA LEU A 23 -14.11 3.61 -3.54
C LEU A 23 -12.75 3.86 -2.88
N CYS A 24 -12.52 3.36 -1.66
CA CYS A 24 -11.21 3.47 -1.00
C CYS A 24 -10.08 2.88 -1.85
N LYS A 25 -10.28 1.70 -2.46
CA LYS A 25 -9.27 1.08 -3.34
C LYS A 25 -8.97 1.91 -4.59
N ILE A 26 -10.00 2.45 -5.23
CA ILE A 26 -9.84 3.27 -6.44
C ILE A 26 -9.13 4.58 -6.09
N SER A 27 -9.55 5.25 -5.02
CA SER A 27 -8.89 6.48 -4.55
C SER A 27 -7.42 6.23 -4.21
N ASP A 28 -7.11 5.17 -3.46
CA ASP A 28 -5.72 4.82 -3.12
C ASP A 28 -4.89 4.52 -4.38
N ALA A 29 -5.47 3.84 -5.37
CA ALA A 29 -4.79 3.51 -6.63
C ALA A 29 -4.53 4.77 -7.48
N LEU A 30 -5.51 5.66 -7.60
CA LEU A 30 -5.39 6.93 -8.34
C LEU A 30 -4.34 7.83 -7.69
N ILE A 31 -4.37 7.99 -6.37
CA ILE A 31 -3.37 8.78 -5.63
C ILE A 31 -1.98 8.18 -5.83
N SER A 32 -1.84 6.86 -5.74
CA SER A 32 -0.55 6.19 -5.95
C SER A 32 -0.02 6.38 -7.38
N ALA A 33 -0.90 6.30 -8.38
CA ALA A 33 -0.54 6.55 -9.78
C ALA A 33 -0.14 8.01 -10.01
N LEU A 34 -0.89 8.97 -9.47
CA LEU A 34 -0.57 10.40 -9.54
C LEU A 34 0.79 10.69 -8.90
N ILE A 35 1.06 10.15 -7.71
CA ILE A 35 2.36 10.29 -7.04
C ILE A 35 3.49 9.72 -7.91
N ALA A 36 3.27 8.56 -8.56
CA ALA A 36 4.26 7.98 -9.45
C ALA A 36 4.56 8.87 -10.66
N VAL A 37 3.52 9.37 -11.33
CA VAL A 37 3.66 10.28 -12.49
C VAL A 37 4.35 11.58 -12.09
N ILE A 38 3.97 12.19 -10.96
CA ILE A 38 4.59 13.40 -10.44
C ILE A 38 6.07 13.16 -10.14
N ASN A 39 6.42 12.06 -9.46
CA ASN A 39 7.81 11.75 -9.16
C ASN A 39 8.66 11.55 -10.42
N ILE A 40 8.16 10.82 -11.42
CA ILE A 40 8.85 10.65 -12.70
C ILE A 40 9.07 12.00 -13.40
N SER A 41 8.06 12.86 -13.36
CA SER A 41 8.12 14.20 -13.94
C SER A 41 9.17 15.07 -13.24
N ILE A 42 9.19 15.06 -11.90
CA ILE A 42 10.16 15.79 -11.08
C ILE A 42 11.60 15.37 -11.40
N ILE A 43 11.88 14.06 -11.51
CA ILE A 43 13.21 13.55 -11.85
C ILE A 43 13.62 14.03 -13.25
N THR A 44 12.70 13.91 -14.21
CA THR A 44 12.96 14.29 -15.60
C THR A 44 13.32 15.78 -15.67
N ILE A 45 12.56 16.63 -14.98
CA ILE A 45 12.80 18.08 -14.89
C ILE A 45 14.12 18.36 -14.16
N ALA A 46 14.43 17.64 -13.08
CA ALA A 46 15.66 17.83 -12.31
C ALA A 46 16.90 17.51 -13.16
N ILE A 47 16.88 16.40 -13.91
CA ILE A 47 17.98 16.01 -14.82
C ILE A 47 18.15 17.06 -15.92
N ILE A 48 17.06 17.46 -16.58
CA ILE A 48 17.11 18.47 -17.65
C ILE A 48 17.66 19.79 -17.12
N THR A 49 17.20 20.21 -15.93
CA THR A 49 17.67 21.43 -15.26
C THR A 49 19.16 21.34 -14.97
N LEU A 50 19.65 20.23 -14.42
CA LEU A 50 21.07 20.04 -14.12
C LEU A 50 21.93 20.15 -15.37
N VAL A 51 21.54 19.46 -16.45
CA VAL A 51 22.26 19.49 -17.73
C VAL A 51 22.27 20.89 -18.33
N LYS A 52 21.12 21.57 -18.35
CA LYS A 52 21.02 22.96 -18.82
C LYS A 52 21.89 23.90 -17.99
N LEU A 53 21.88 23.76 -16.67
CA LEU A 53 22.65 24.60 -15.76
C LEU A 53 24.17 24.44 -16.00
N ILE A 54 24.64 23.19 -16.15
CA ILE A 54 26.04 22.88 -16.44
C ILE A 54 26.44 23.47 -17.80
N ASN A 55 25.63 23.25 -18.84
CA ASN A 55 25.90 23.78 -20.17
C ASN A 55 25.90 25.31 -20.19
N TYR A 56 24.96 25.95 -19.49
CA TYR A 56 24.88 27.39 -19.39
C TYR A 56 26.14 27.98 -18.73
N ARG A 57 26.61 27.38 -17.62
CA ARG A 57 27.86 27.80 -16.96
C ARG A 57 29.09 27.57 -17.84
N ASN A 58 29.14 26.49 -18.61
CA ASN A 58 30.26 26.23 -19.50
C ASN A 58 30.36 27.27 -20.62
N ILE A 59 29.23 27.80 -21.10
CA ILE A 59 29.17 28.81 -22.16
C ILE A 59 29.40 30.22 -21.59
N HIS A 60 28.80 30.56 -20.43
CA HIS A 60 28.81 31.91 -19.85
C HIS A 60 29.59 31.97 -18.53
N LYS A 61 30.80 31.39 -18.53
CA LYS A 61 31.59 31.11 -17.32
C LYS A 61 31.86 32.33 -16.42
N ASN A 62 31.88 33.53 -17.00
CA ASN A 62 32.14 34.79 -16.29
C ASN A 62 30.86 35.56 -15.88
N GLU A 63 29.69 35.16 -16.37
CA GLU A 63 28.40 35.83 -16.10
C GLU A 63 27.56 35.09 -15.05
N VAL A 64 27.96 33.86 -14.70
CA VAL A 64 27.27 33.05 -13.71
C VAL A 64 27.90 33.22 -12.34
N ASP A 65 27.13 33.79 -11.41
CA ASP A 65 27.52 33.85 -10.00
C ASP A 65 27.73 32.43 -9.42
N ASN A 66 28.91 32.21 -8.83
CA ASN A 66 29.30 30.90 -8.33
C ASN A 66 28.41 30.43 -7.17
N SER A 67 27.98 31.34 -6.30
CA SER A 67 27.13 30.99 -5.15
C SER A 67 25.77 30.51 -5.61
N SER A 68 25.15 31.24 -6.55
CA SER A 68 23.87 30.89 -7.16
C SER A 68 23.92 29.55 -7.88
N PHE A 69 25.01 29.27 -8.62
CA PHE A 69 25.21 27.98 -9.26
C PHE A 69 25.30 26.82 -8.26
N VAL A 70 26.09 26.98 -7.20
CA VAL A 70 26.25 25.93 -6.16
C VAL A 70 24.92 25.65 -5.46
N ILE A 71 24.15 26.69 -5.13
CA ILE A 71 22.81 26.54 -4.53
C ILE A 71 21.89 25.74 -5.44
N LEU A 72 21.87 26.04 -6.75
CA LEU A 72 21.03 25.32 -7.72
C LEU A 72 21.45 23.86 -7.90
N VAL A 73 22.75 23.56 -7.88
CA VAL A 73 23.25 22.18 -7.91
C VAL A 73 22.82 21.42 -6.65
N VAL A 74 23.00 22.01 -5.46
CA VAL A 74 22.59 21.39 -4.19
C VAL A 74 21.09 21.14 -4.17
N LEU A 75 20.28 22.10 -4.60
CA LEU A 75 18.83 21.95 -4.69
C LEU A 75 18.45 20.77 -5.59
N THR A 76 19.11 20.65 -6.75
CA THR A 76 18.85 19.56 -7.69
C THR A 76 19.23 18.19 -7.11
N VAL A 77 20.35 18.11 -6.38
CA VAL A 77 20.77 16.89 -5.67
C VAL A 77 19.78 16.52 -4.57
N LEU A 78 19.25 17.50 -3.82
CA LEU A 78 18.21 17.25 -2.81
C LEU A 78 16.92 16.71 -3.43
N ILE A 79 16.49 17.25 -4.57
CA ILE A 79 15.33 16.74 -5.32
C ILE A 79 15.56 15.28 -5.72
N LEU A 80 16.72 14.95 -6.28
CA LEU A 80 17.06 13.57 -6.64
C LEU A 80 17.09 12.64 -5.40
N THR A 81 17.64 13.11 -4.28
CA THR A 81 17.69 12.35 -3.03
C THR A 81 16.29 12.07 -2.47
N SER A 82 15.40 13.07 -2.53
CA SER A 82 14.00 12.92 -2.10
C SER A 82 13.26 11.84 -2.90
N PHE A 83 13.61 11.68 -4.17
CA PHE A 83 13.06 10.61 -5.00
C PHE A 83 13.48 9.22 -4.52
N PHE A 84 14.76 9.03 -4.21
CA PHE A 84 15.23 7.75 -3.65
C PHE A 84 14.56 7.42 -2.31
N ILE A 85 14.43 8.42 -1.42
CA ILE A 85 13.69 8.26 -0.15
C ILE A 85 12.25 7.81 -0.41
N THR A 86 11.61 8.38 -1.44
CA THR A 86 10.23 8.01 -1.83
C THR A 86 10.13 6.57 -2.32
N ILE A 87 11.10 6.07 -3.10
CA ILE A 87 11.17 4.66 -3.50
C ILE A 87 11.30 3.76 -2.26
N VAL A 88 12.22 4.08 -1.35
CA VAL A 88 12.44 3.30 -0.13
C VAL A 88 11.16 3.24 0.72
N LEU A 89 10.46 4.36 0.87
CA LEU A 89 9.16 4.42 1.53
C LEU A 89 8.10 3.55 0.84
N ALA A 90 8.07 3.53 -0.50
CA ALA A 90 7.14 2.68 -1.25
C ALA A 90 7.41 1.19 -1.00
N ILE A 91 8.69 0.76 -1.01
CA ILE A 91 9.10 -0.62 -0.70
C ILE A 91 8.74 -0.97 0.74
N TYR A 92 9.05 -0.08 1.69
CA TYR A 92 8.74 -0.28 3.11
C TYR A 92 7.23 -0.42 3.34
N LYS A 93 6.41 0.42 2.67
CA LYS A 93 4.95 0.34 2.71
C LYS A 93 4.44 -0.98 2.12
N HIS A 94 5.05 -1.48 1.04
CA HIS A 94 4.70 -2.78 0.48
C HIS A 94 4.99 -3.92 1.46
N ASN A 95 6.19 -3.96 2.05
CA ASN A 95 6.58 -4.99 3.03
C ASN A 95 5.70 -4.97 4.28
N THR A 96 5.38 -3.79 4.78
CA THR A 96 4.48 -3.63 5.95
C THR A 96 3.10 -4.22 5.63
N ARG A 97 2.56 -3.95 4.45
CA ARG A 97 1.27 -4.49 4.00
C ARG A 97 1.27 -6.03 3.88
N GLN A 98 2.38 -6.60 3.42
CA GLN A 98 2.56 -8.06 3.38
C GLN A 98 2.59 -8.68 4.78
N ASN A 99 3.25 -8.00 5.74
CA ASN A 99 3.28 -8.47 7.12
C ASN A 99 1.89 -8.42 7.78
N GLU A 100 1.12 -7.35 7.54
CA GLU A 100 -0.28 -7.26 7.98
C GLU A 100 -1.13 -8.37 7.38
N TYR A 101 -0.98 -8.65 6.08
CA TYR A 101 -1.65 -9.77 5.40
C TYR A 101 -1.38 -11.09 6.12
N LYS A 102 -0.12 -11.42 6.39
CA LYS A 102 0.25 -12.65 7.09
C LYS A 102 -0.36 -12.75 8.49
N LYS A 103 -0.34 -11.66 9.27
CA LYS A 103 -0.94 -11.62 10.62
C LYS A 103 -2.43 -11.90 10.60
N ILE A 104 -3.16 -11.24 9.68
CA ILE A 104 -4.61 -11.41 9.55
C ILE A 104 -4.93 -12.82 9.06
N TYR A 105 -4.21 -13.31 8.05
CA TYR A 105 -4.37 -14.68 7.54
C TYR A 105 -4.18 -15.73 8.64
N ASN A 106 -3.09 -15.63 9.41
CA ASN A 106 -2.82 -16.55 10.51
C ASN A 106 -3.92 -16.49 11.60
N THR A 107 -4.45 -15.30 11.88
CA THR A 107 -5.55 -15.13 12.84
C THR A 107 -6.83 -15.81 12.37
N LEU A 108 -7.19 -15.64 11.09
CA LEU A 108 -8.34 -16.30 10.49
C LEU A 108 -8.18 -17.82 10.49
N ARG A 109 -7.00 -18.32 10.12
CA ARG A 109 -6.68 -19.76 10.12
C ARG A 109 -6.68 -20.36 11.53
N TYR A 110 -6.22 -19.61 12.54
CA TYR A 110 -6.29 -20.04 13.94
C TYR A 110 -7.73 -20.18 14.43
N LEU A 111 -8.60 -19.20 14.12
CA LEU A 111 -10.03 -19.28 14.45
C LEU A 111 -10.72 -20.45 13.74
N GLU A 112 -10.34 -20.73 12.49
CA GLU A 112 -10.84 -21.87 11.73
C GLU A 112 -10.45 -23.20 12.40
N VAL A 113 -9.18 -23.40 12.76
CA VAL A 113 -8.72 -24.62 13.45
C VAL A 113 -9.43 -24.82 14.79
N LYS A 114 -9.66 -23.74 15.56
CA LYS A 114 -10.42 -23.83 16.81
C LYS A 114 -11.88 -24.25 16.62
N TYR A 115 -12.51 -23.79 15.54
CA TYR A 115 -13.88 -24.17 15.23
C TYR A 115 -13.95 -25.63 14.77
N ASP A 116 -13.02 -26.05 13.91
CA ASP A 116 -13.00 -27.42 13.39
C ASP A 116 -12.64 -28.46 14.45
N SER A 117 -11.87 -28.08 15.47
CA SER A 117 -11.58 -28.92 16.65
C SER A 117 -12.71 -28.94 17.69
N GLY A 118 -13.74 -28.11 17.51
CA GLY A 118 -14.85 -27.99 18.48
C GLY A 118 -14.48 -27.23 19.76
N GLU A 119 -13.31 -26.61 19.83
CA GLU A 119 -12.92 -25.74 20.96
C GLU A 119 -13.81 -24.49 21.08
N ILE A 120 -14.38 -24.05 19.96
CA ILE A 120 -15.32 -22.92 19.92
C ILE A 120 -16.58 -23.29 19.14
N ASP A 121 -17.72 -22.80 19.62
CA ASP A 121 -19.01 -22.97 18.96
C ASP A 121 -19.25 -21.90 17.86
N GLU A 122 -20.34 -22.05 17.11
CA GLU A 122 -20.71 -21.14 16.01
C GLU A 122 -21.02 -19.71 16.48
N ASN A 123 -21.54 -19.53 17.70
CA ASN A 123 -21.80 -18.22 18.26
C ASN A 123 -20.50 -17.50 18.64
N GLN A 124 -19.55 -18.23 19.22
CA GLN A 124 -18.22 -17.74 19.57
C GLN A 124 -17.43 -17.37 18.30
N LEU A 125 -17.48 -18.21 17.27
CA LEU A 125 -16.87 -17.93 15.97
C LEU A 125 -17.40 -16.62 15.37
N ASN A 126 -18.73 -16.47 15.33
CA ASN A 126 -19.37 -15.25 14.82
C ASN A 126 -19.00 -14.01 15.66
N LYS A 127 -18.89 -14.16 16.98
CA LYS A 127 -18.46 -13.08 17.87
C LYS A 127 -17.02 -12.64 17.57
N TYR A 128 -16.09 -13.58 17.42
CA TYR A 128 -14.69 -13.25 17.10
C TYR A 128 -14.54 -12.63 15.71
N VAL A 129 -15.26 -13.13 14.71
CA VAL A 129 -15.30 -12.54 13.37
C VAL A 129 -15.88 -11.13 13.39
N ASN A 130 -16.95 -10.90 14.16
CA ASN A 130 -17.54 -9.57 14.33
C ASN A 130 -16.55 -8.60 14.97
N GLN A 131 -15.90 -9.00 16.06
CA GLN A 131 -14.89 -8.19 16.73
C GLN A 131 -13.71 -7.86 15.82
N LEU A 132 -13.27 -8.84 15.02
CA LEU A 132 -12.19 -8.64 14.05
C LEU A 132 -12.59 -7.64 12.95
N TRP A 133 -13.83 -7.69 12.46
CA TRP A 133 -14.34 -6.76 11.46
C TRP A 133 -14.57 -5.35 11.99
N GLU A 134 -15.08 -5.22 13.22
CA GLU A 134 -15.37 -3.92 13.84
C GLU A 134 -14.10 -3.18 14.27
N LYS A 135 -13.11 -3.91 14.79
CA LYS A 135 -11.80 -3.34 15.13
C LYS A 135 -10.93 -3.07 13.89
N ALA A 136 -11.24 -3.68 12.75
CA ALA A 136 -10.49 -3.49 11.52
C ALA A 136 -10.77 -2.10 10.91
N ASN A 137 -9.70 -1.35 10.68
CA ASN A 137 -9.78 -0.13 9.87
C ASN A 137 -10.00 -0.48 8.38
N SER A 138 -10.26 0.52 7.54
CA SER A 138 -10.52 0.31 6.10
C SER A 138 -9.40 -0.44 5.37
N LYS A 139 -8.13 -0.23 5.75
CA LYS A 139 -6.98 -0.93 5.14
C LYS A 139 -6.96 -2.40 5.53
N THR A 140 -7.17 -2.70 6.82
CA THR A 140 -7.30 -4.08 7.34
C THR A 140 -8.49 -4.79 6.70
N LYS A 141 -9.65 -4.13 6.55
CA LYS A 141 -10.82 -4.69 5.85
C LYS A 141 -10.53 -5.00 4.38
N ILE A 142 -9.75 -4.16 3.71
CA ILE A 142 -9.27 -4.43 2.34
C ILE A 142 -8.41 -5.70 2.30
N VAL A 143 -7.52 -5.88 3.27
CA VAL A 143 -6.66 -7.08 3.36
C VAL A 143 -7.49 -8.34 3.65
N ILE A 144 -8.43 -8.28 4.60
CA ILE A 144 -9.37 -9.38 4.86
C ILE A 144 -10.15 -9.74 3.59
N THR A 145 -10.63 -8.74 2.85
CA THR A 145 -11.31 -8.94 1.56
C THR A 145 -10.43 -9.67 0.53
N GLN A 146 -9.13 -9.34 0.48
CA GLN A 146 -8.18 -10.03 -0.40
C GLN A 146 -8.01 -11.49 0.02
N ILE A 147 -7.80 -11.76 1.31
CA ILE A 147 -7.68 -13.14 1.83
C ILE A 147 -8.91 -13.98 1.48
N ILE A 148 -10.12 -13.45 1.70
CA ILE A 148 -11.37 -14.13 1.37
C ILE A 148 -11.45 -14.44 -0.13
N LYS A 149 -11.13 -13.44 -0.96
CA LYS A 149 -11.13 -13.62 -2.41
C LYS A 149 -10.15 -14.71 -2.81
N ASP A 150 -8.91 -14.65 -2.30
CA ASP A 150 -7.85 -15.60 -2.59
C ASP A 150 -8.26 -17.03 -2.20
N GLN A 151 -8.87 -17.22 -1.02
CA GLN A 151 -9.37 -18.53 -0.58
C GLN A 151 -10.51 -19.06 -1.46
N ILE A 152 -11.41 -18.19 -1.94
CA ILE A 152 -12.51 -18.56 -2.85
C ILE A 152 -11.99 -18.92 -4.25
N THR A 153 -11.08 -18.11 -4.83
CA THR A 153 -10.55 -18.36 -6.18
C THR A 153 -9.51 -19.46 -6.23
N SER A 154 -8.76 -19.70 -5.16
CA SER A 154 -7.68 -20.71 -5.14
C SER A 154 -8.16 -22.11 -4.74
N GLY A 155 -9.46 -22.29 -4.51
CA GLY A 155 -10.04 -23.60 -4.20
C GLY A 155 -9.54 -24.22 -2.89
N GLY A 156 -9.33 -23.40 -1.85
CA GLY A 156 -9.00 -23.87 -0.50
C GLY A 156 -7.89 -24.93 -0.43
N LYS A 157 -6.65 -24.55 -0.70
CA LYS A 157 -5.47 -25.33 -0.27
C LYS A 157 -4.92 -24.77 1.04
#